data_AF-A0A5N4EUM8-F1
#
_entry.id   AF-A0A5N4EUM8-F1
#
_cell.length_a   1.000
_cell.length_b   1.000
_cell.length_c   1.000
_cell.angle_alpha   90.00
_cell.angle_beta   90.00
_cell.angle_gamma   90.00
#
_symmetry.space_group_name_H-M   'P 1'
#
loop_
_entity.id
_entity.type
_entity.pdbx_description
1 polymer ?
#
loop_
_entity_poly.entity_id
_entity_poly.type
_entity_poly.pdbx_seq_one_letter_code
_entity_poly.pdbx_strand_id
1 'polypeptide(L)'
;MNSKIFFLGAIMLLPTFASCQQEKPFPDDAVDKVYEYLPEWQAGYLDIHQISTGRGNAAYLIFPDGTTMLLDAGDLGVHSGTQEIMKAVPNDSKRPAEWIAQYIKHFSLPLKNNGALDYALLTHFDTDHIGQNGKLAIEKVGLDYKLTGITHVGNLLNISTLIDRGYPTYDYPTAAKVSGAHISNYKLYVAARDREGKKNEGFVIGSNSQIKLLKDPGSYPTFEVRNIVGNGKIWTGSGTTAKELVPSTASSSEQLNENRCSCGIRITYGNFDYFSAGDILGVEKAPEWFDIETPVARLLGETDVVVANHHAYSDAMCDTYISQVKPQVYVIPVWDYYHPQPATLSRMLFQTLYPGERSVFAAGMVDSNRSRLGEDGLKIKPAGHVVTRVYPGGEKFQIFVLNDRNEAYEILYKTGEIKSNN
;
A
#
# COMPACT_ATOMS: atom_id res chain seq x y z
N MET A 1 -36.13 75.34 -12.64
CA MET A 1 -36.23 73.88 -12.81
C MET A 1 -34.90 73.40 -13.39
N ASN A 2 -34.03 72.85 -12.54
CA ASN A 2 -32.75 72.27 -12.96
C ASN A 2 -32.96 70.79 -13.31
N SER A 3 -32.52 70.36 -14.49
CA SER A 3 -32.19 68.96 -14.74
C SER A 3 -30.97 68.88 -15.65
N LYS A 4 -29.89 68.37 -15.06
CA LYS A 4 -28.65 67.95 -15.72
C LYS A 4 -28.88 66.57 -16.33
N ILE A 5 -28.44 66.33 -17.55
CA ILE A 5 -28.15 64.98 -18.03
C ILE A 5 -26.75 65.00 -18.67
N PHE A 6 -25.92 64.11 -18.14
CA PHE A 6 -24.50 63.93 -18.42
C PHE A 6 -24.28 63.07 -19.67
N PHE A 7 -23.24 63.41 -20.42
CA PHE A 7 -22.59 62.58 -21.43
C PHE A 7 -21.89 61.39 -20.76
N LEU A 8 -22.11 60.16 -21.24
CA LEU A 8 -21.23 59.01 -20.99
C LEU A 8 -20.76 58.46 -22.33
N GLY A 9 -19.46 58.59 -22.58
CA GLY A 9 -18.78 57.97 -23.72
C GLY A 9 -18.61 56.47 -23.51
N ALA A 10 -18.90 55.70 -24.56
CA ALA A 10 -18.69 54.26 -24.60
C ALA A 10 -17.18 53.95 -24.67
N ILE A 11 -16.66 53.24 -23.67
CA ILE A 11 -15.34 52.62 -23.70
C ILE A 11 -15.54 51.17 -24.15
N MET A 12 -15.07 50.82 -25.36
CA MET A 12 -14.90 49.44 -25.78
C MET A 12 -13.79 48.79 -24.94
N LEU A 13 -14.16 47.86 -24.07
CA LEU A 13 -13.23 46.94 -23.41
C LEU A 13 -12.91 45.79 -24.36
N LEU A 14 -11.68 45.78 -24.88
CA LEU A 14 -11.08 44.61 -25.54
C LEU A 14 -10.92 43.48 -24.51
N PRO A 15 -11.24 42.21 -24.84
CA PRO A 15 -11.00 41.09 -23.95
C PRO A 15 -9.49 40.84 -23.88
N THR A 16 -8.94 40.97 -22.68
CA THR A 16 -7.59 40.48 -22.36
C THR A 16 -7.64 38.96 -22.38
N PHE A 17 -7.07 38.36 -23.42
CA PHE A 17 -6.75 36.93 -23.43
C PHE A 17 -5.85 36.65 -22.22
N ALA A 18 -6.39 35.96 -21.22
CA ALA A 18 -5.60 35.34 -20.19
C ALA A 18 -4.68 34.33 -20.89
N SER A 19 -3.40 34.71 -21.04
CA SER A 19 -2.34 33.83 -21.46
C SER A 19 -2.41 32.56 -20.61
N CYS A 20 -2.73 31.42 -21.23
CA CYS A 20 -2.37 30.12 -20.68
C CYS A 20 -0.89 30.19 -20.35
N GLN A 21 -0.55 30.29 -19.05
CA GLN A 21 0.78 29.92 -18.61
C GLN A 21 0.85 28.41 -18.81
N GLN A 22 1.38 28.04 -19.98
CA GLN A 22 2.00 26.74 -20.19
C GLN A 22 2.94 26.54 -18.99
N GLU A 23 2.65 25.52 -18.17
CA GLU A 23 3.60 25.07 -17.16
C GLU A 23 4.95 24.91 -17.86
N LYS A 24 5.97 25.61 -17.38
CA LYS A 24 7.31 25.47 -17.95
C LYS A 24 7.69 23.99 -17.81
N PRO A 25 8.06 23.30 -18.90
CA PRO A 25 8.62 21.97 -18.78
C PRO A 25 9.84 22.04 -17.84
N PHE A 26 10.01 21.00 -17.02
CA PHE A 26 11.17 20.86 -16.16
C PHE A 26 12.45 21.06 -17.00
N PRO A 27 13.45 21.79 -16.50
CA PRO A 27 14.69 21.99 -17.24
C PRO A 27 15.49 20.68 -17.21
N ASP A 28 15.28 19.82 -18.20
CA ASP A 28 16.19 18.71 -18.53
C ASP A 28 16.03 18.19 -19.97
N ASP A 29 15.36 18.93 -20.86
CA ASP A 29 15.30 18.60 -22.29
C ASP A 29 16.54 19.16 -23.02
N ALA A 30 17.71 18.53 -22.81
CA ALA A 30 18.84 18.47 -23.77
C ALA A 30 20.14 17.95 -23.11
N VAL A 31 20.18 16.67 -22.74
CA VAL A 31 21.40 15.83 -22.72
C VAL A 31 20.94 14.40 -23.01
N ASP A 32 21.71 13.59 -23.74
CA ASP A 32 21.47 12.15 -23.91
C ASP A 32 21.42 11.45 -22.55
N LYS A 33 20.26 11.46 -21.89
CA LYS A 33 20.06 10.85 -20.58
C LYS A 33 19.98 9.35 -20.81
N VAL A 34 21.06 8.65 -20.44
CA VAL A 34 21.05 7.17 -20.42
C VAL A 34 20.14 6.75 -19.28
N TYR A 35 18.94 6.30 -19.61
CA TYR A 35 18.00 5.73 -18.66
C TYR A 35 18.44 4.32 -18.26
N GLU A 36 18.40 4.03 -16.96
CA GLU A 36 18.55 2.69 -16.43
C GLU A 36 17.16 2.12 -16.11
N TYR A 37 16.99 0.81 -16.27
CA TYR A 37 15.73 0.12 -16.03
C TYR A 37 15.93 -1.01 -15.03
N LEU A 38 14.89 -1.36 -14.27
CA LEU A 38 14.94 -2.51 -13.37
C LEU A 38 15.23 -3.77 -14.19
N PRO A 39 16.31 -4.53 -13.90
CA PRO A 39 16.55 -5.79 -14.60
C PRO A 39 15.37 -6.74 -14.41
N GLU A 40 15.06 -7.55 -15.43
CA GLU A 40 13.98 -8.53 -15.35
C GLU A 40 14.12 -9.44 -14.12
N TRP A 41 12.98 -9.83 -13.55
CA TRP A 41 12.95 -10.82 -12.49
C TRP A 41 13.55 -12.15 -12.98
N GLN A 42 14.27 -12.84 -12.09
CA GLN A 42 14.87 -14.15 -12.35
C GLN A 42 14.50 -15.11 -11.21
N ALA A 43 14.44 -16.41 -11.51
CA ALA A 43 14.19 -17.43 -10.50
C ALA A 43 15.17 -17.28 -9.32
N GLY A 44 14.63 -17.30 -8.11
CA GLY A 44 15.36 -17.02 -6.87
C GLY A 44 15.29 -15.57 -6.39
N TYR A 45 14.82 -14.62 -7.19
CA TYR A 45 14.55 -13.27 -6.70
C TYR A 45 13.20 -13.20 -5.99
N LEU A 46 13.15 -12.52 -4.86
CA LEU A 46 11.89 -12.01 -4.32
C LEU A 46 11.81 -10.52 -4.67
N ASP A 47 10.83 -10.14 -5.49
CA ASP A 47 10.55 -8.74 -5.80
C ASP A 47 9.24 -8.31 -5.13
N ILE A 48 9.28 -7.18 -4.42
CA ILE A 48 8.12 -6.54 -3.77
C ILE A 48 8.01 -5.12 -4.31
N HIS A 49 6.98 -4.88 -5.13
CA HIS A 49 6.72 -3.61 -5.79
C HIS A 49 5.59 -2.87 -5.07
N GLN A 50 5.92 -1.87 -4.26
CA GLN A 50 4.95 -0.91 -3.77
C GLN A 50 4.56 0.04 -4.92
N ILE A 51 3.33 -0.07 -5.41
CA ILE A 51 2.86 0.62 -6.62
C ILE A 51 2.34 2.00 -6.23
N SER A 52 2.89 3.07 -6.82
CA SER A 52 2.28 4.38 -6.76
C SER A 52 1.17 4.49 -7.80
N THR A 53 -0.07 4.66 -7.37
CA THR A 53 -1.20 5.08 -8.21
C THR A 53 -1.71 6.48 -7.82
N GLY A 54 -1.23 6.99 -6.68
CA GLY A 54 -1.70 8.21 -6.03
C GLY A 54 -3.10 8.09 -5.45
N ARG A 55 -3.70 6.89 -5.44
CA ARG A 55 -5.11 6.68 -5.08
C ARG A 55 -5.34 5.63 -4.00
N GLY A 56 -4.29 5.23 -3.30
CA GLY A 56 -4.34 4.31 -2.17
C GLY A 56 -3.12 3.38 -2.13
N ASN A 57 -3.25 2.28 -1.40
CA ASN A 57 -2.20 1.29 -1.20
C ASN A 57 -2.37 0.09 -2.15
N ALA A 58 -1.27 -0.33 -2.77
CA ALA A 58 -1.19 -1.56 -3.53
C ALA A 58 0.27 -2.02 -3.62
N ALA A 59 0.53 -3.30 -3.36
CA ALA A 59 1.84 -3.90 -3.58
C ALA A 59 1.74 -5.20 -4.39
N TYR A 60 2.58 -5.34 -5.41
CA TYR A 60 2.71 -6.55 -6.22
C TYR A 60 3.98 -7.31 -5.86
N LEU A 61 3.85 -8.61 -5.61
CA LEU A 61 4.94 -9.46 -5.18
C LEU A 61 5.15 -10.60 -6.17
N ILE A 62 6.42 -10.87 -6.49
CA ILE A 62 6.88 -12.07 -7.19
C ILE A 62 7.80 -12.82 -6.25
N PHE A 63 7.36 -14.00 -5.80
CA PHE A 63 8.13 -14.86 -4.91
C PHE A 63 9.27 -15.57 -5.66
N PRO A 64 10.26 -16.15 -4.96
CA PRO A 64 11.43 -16.78 -5.57
C PRO A 64 11.13 -17.85 -6.64
N ASP A 65 9.99 -18.55 -6.55
CA ASP A 65 9.58 -19.57 -7.51
C ASP A 65 8.66 -19.04 -8.63
N GLY A 66 8.40 -17.73 -8.68
CA GLY A 66 7.47 -17.10 -9.62
C GLY A 66 6.00 -17.14 -9.18
N THR A 67 5.70 -17.59 -7.96
CA THR A 67 4.37 -17.39 -7.35
C THR A 67 4.12 -15.90 -7.16
N THR A 68 2.89 -15.45 -7.42
CA THR A 68 2.54 -14.03 -7.46
C THR A 68 1.47 -13.66 -6.44
N MET A 69 1.60 -12.48 -5.86
CA MET A 69 0.64 -11.98 -4.89
C MET A 69 0.38 -10.48 -5.08
N LEU A 70 -0.88 -10.08 -4.93
CA LEU A 70 -1.27 -8.67 -4.77
C LEU A 70 -1.66 -8.42 -3.31
N LEU A 71 -1.13 -7.38 -2.71
CA LEU A 71 -1.50 -6.91 -1.37
C LEU A 71 -2.23 -5.57 -1.53
N ASP A 72 -3.52 -5.56 -1.22
CA ASP A 72 -4.45 -4.44 -1.43
C ASP A 72 -4.54 -3.96 -2.91
N ALA A 73 -5.54 -3.13 -3.19
CA ALA A 73 -5.77 -2.50 -4.49
C ALA A 73 -6.58 -1.22 -4.31
N GLY A 74 -5.99 -0.24 -3.62
CA GLY A 74 -6.64 1.03 -3.26
C GLY A 74 -7.20 1.82 -4.43
N ASP A 75 -8.38 2.39 -4.22
CA ASP A 75 -9.01 3.34 -5.14
C ASP A 75 -9.91 4.31 -4.36
N LEU A 76 -9.35 5.46 -3.99
CA LEU A 76 -10.05 6.53 -3.27
C LEU A 76 -11.18 7.21 -4.05
N GLY A 77 -11.29 6.94 -5.36
CA GLY A 77 -12.32 7.55 -6.20
C GLY A 77 -12.29 9.09 -6.16
N VAL A 78 -13.47 9.70 -5.93
CA VAL A 78 -13.57 11.16 -5.80
C VAL A 78 -13.37 11.53 -4.34
N HIS A 79 -12.25 12.17 -4.04
CA HIS A 79 -12.03 12.75 -2.73
C HIS A 79 -12.92 13.99 -2.51
N SER A 80 -13.58 14.05 -1.35
CA SER A 80 -14.47 15.15 -0.97
C SER A 80 -13.91 16.02 0.16
N GLY A 81 -12.72 15.72 0.67
CA GLY A 81 -12.05 16.49 1.72
C GLY A 81 -11.32 17.72 1.19
N THR A 82 -10.85 18.57 2.11
CA THR A 82 -10.08 19.78 1.78
C THR A 82 -8.57 19.53 1.74
N GLN A 83 -8.11 18.37 2.21
CA GLN A 83 -6.68 18.05 2.13
C GLN A 83 -6.25 17.85 0.68
N GLU A 84 -5.02 18.25 0.38
CA GLU A 84 -4.38 17.92 -0.89
C GLU A 84 -4.20 16.40 -0.97
N ILE A 85 -4.53 15.84 -2.11
CA ILE A 85 -4.32 14.43 -2.42
C ILE A 85 -3.42 14.31 -3.63
N MET A 86 -2.77 13.15 -3.75
CA MET A 86 -2.04 12.84 -4.95
C MET A 86 -2.98 12.85 -6.16
N LYS A 87 -2.48 13.43 -7.26
CA LYS A 87 -3.09 13.24 -8.58
C LYS A 87 -2.95 11.76 -8.96
N ALA A 88 -3.84 11.27 -9.83
CA ALA A 88 -3.68 9.94 -10.39
C ALA A 88 -2.31 9.86 -11.10
N VAL A 89 -1.56 8.78 -10.85
CA VAL A 89 -0.27 8.54 -11.52
C VAL A 89 -0.34 7.25 -12.34
N PRO A 90 0.28 7.22 -13.54
CA PRO A 90 1.02 8.32 -14.20
C PRO A 90 0.15 9.51 -14.64
N ASN A 91 -1.15 9.29 -14.85
CA ASN A 91 -2.13 10.34 -15.13
C ASN A 91 -3.56 9.79 -14.93
N ASP A 92 -4.58 10.60 -15.22
CA ASP A 92 -6.00 10.27 -15.08
C ASP A 92 -6.64 9.62 -16.32
N SER A 93 -5.85 9.23 -17.34
CA SER A 93 -6.38 8.54 -18.53
C SER A 93 -6.87 7.12 -18.25
N LYS A 94 -6.40 6.51 -17.16
CA LYS A 94 -6.88 5.21 -16.66
C LYS A 94 -7.16 5.31 -15.16
N ARG A 95 -7.94 4.35 -14.68
CA ARG A 95 -8.28 4.20 -13.26
C ARG A 95 -7.15 3.48 -12.51
N PRO A 96 -7.08 3.59 -11.17
CA PRO A 96 -6.04 2.94 -10.38
C PRO A 96 -5.89 1.46 -10.66
N ALA A 97 -6.99 0.71 -10.74
CA ALA A 97 -6.95 -0.72 -11.04
C ALA A 97 -6.42 -1.06 -12.44
N GLU A 98 -6.63 -0.18 -13.43
CA GLU A 98 -6.09 -0.35 -14.79
C GLU A 98 -4.58 -0.11 -14.81
N TRP A 99 -4.11 0.90 -14.06
CA TRP A 99 -2.68 1.13 -13.85
C TRP A 99 -2.00 0.00 -13.09
N ILE A 100 -2.63 -0.51 -12.02
CA ILE A 100 -2.16 -1.69 -11.28
C ILE A 100 -2.07 -2.89 -12.22
N ALA A 101 -3.12 -3.16 -13.00
CA ALA A 101 -3.14 -4.31 -13.91
C ALA A 101 -2.08 -4.20 -15.02
N GLN A 102 -1.86 -3.01 -15.55
CA GLN A 102 -0.81 -2.76 -16.54
C GLN A 102 0.59 -2.94 -15.94
N TYR A 103 0.83 -2.39 -14.75
CA TYR A 103 2.10 -2.54 -14.04
C TYR A 103 2.41 -4.02 -13.75
N ILE A 104 1.43 -4.76 -13.23
CA ILE A 104 1.56 -6.20 -13.00
C ILE A 104 1.91 -6.92 -14.31
N LYS A 105 1.17 -6.69 -15.39
CA LYS A 105 1.45 -7.32 -16.70
C LYS A 105 2.88 -7.04 -17.19
N HIS A 106 3.40 -5.83 -16.99
CA HIS A 106 4.77 -5.47 -17.36
C HIS A 106 5.79 -6.29 -16.56
N PHE A 107 5.71 -6.27 -15.23
CA PHE A 107 6.71 -6.95 -14.39
C PHE A 107 6.51 -8.48 -14.33
N SER A 108 5.35 -9.00 -14.75
CA SER A 108 5.12 -10.44 -14.94
C SER A 108 5.58 -10.98 -16.30
N LEU A 109 6.14 -10.17 -17.21
CA LEU A 109 6.59 -10.65 -18.54
C LEU A 109 7.50 -11.89 -18.47
N PRO A 110 8.50 -11.96 -17.57
CA PRO A 110 9.35 -13.16 -17.44
C PRO A 110 8.57 -14.42 -17.02
N LEU A 111 7.46 -14.26 -16.30
CA LEU A 111 6.62 -15.35 -15.80
C LEU A 111 5.69 -15.93 -16.88
N LYS A 112 5.48 -15.19 -17.98
CA LYS A 112 4.60 -15.58 -19.11
C LYS A 112 3.17 -15.95 -18.67
N ASN A 113 2.69 -15.39 -17.57
CA ASN A 113 1.37 -15.65 -16.98
C ASN A 113 0.32 -14.56 -17.30
N ASN A 114 0.68 -13.56 -18.12
CA ASN A 114 -0.16 -12.42 -18.49
C ASN A 114 -0.72 -11.64 -17.28
N GLY A 115 0.05 -11.57 -16.19
CA GLY A 115 -0.35 -10.88 -14.96
C GLY A 115 -1.39 -11.63 -14.11
N ALA A 116 -1.59 -12.93 -14.33
CA ALA A 116 -2.39 -13.75 -13.43
C ALA A 116 -1.78 -13.76 -12.02
N LEU A 117 -2.63 -13.73 -11.00
CA LEU A 117 -2.27 -13.69 -9.59
C LEU A 117 -2.61 -15.02 -8.91
N ASP A 118 -1.66 -15.60 -8.20
CA ASP A 118 -1.90 -16.77 -7.37
C ASP A 118 -2.67 -16.38 -6.10
N TYR A 119 -2.30 -15.24 -5.51
CA TYR A 119 -2.93 -14.69 -4.32
C TYR A 119 -3.31 -13.21 -4.49
N ALA A 120 -4.39 -12.81 -3.85
CA ALA A 120 -4.63 -11.42 -3.45
C ALA A 120 -5.00 -11.40 -1.97
N LEU A 121 -4.34 -10.57 -1.16
CA LEU A 121 -4.68 -10.34 0.25
C LEU A 121 -5.18 -8.91 0.42
N LEU A 122 -6.32 -8.75 1.07
CA LEU A 122 -6.82 -7.47 1.53
C LEU A 122 -6.53 -7.33 3.02
N THR A 123 -5.76 -6.31 3.40
CA THR A 123 -5.36 -6.10 4.80
C THR A 123 -6.57 -5.75 5.65
N HIS A 124 -7.38 -4.79 5.20
CA HIS A 124 -8.63 -4.36 5.81
C HIS A 124 -9.54 -3.73 4.75
N PHE A 125 -10.70 -3.20 5.15
CA PHE A 125 -11.78 -2.81 4.24
C PHE A 125 -11.89 -1.33 3.94
N ASP A 126 -10.92 -0.48 4.31
CA ASP A 126 -10.97 0.93 3.96
C ASP A 126 -10.74 1.17 2.46
N THR A 127 -11.21 2.33 1.99
CA THR A 127 -11.36 2.60 0.55
C THR A 127 -10.03 2.75 -0.18
N ASP A 128 -8.99 3.24 0.49
CA ASP A 128 -7.62 3.27 -0.02
C ASP A 128 -6.94 1.90 0.00
N HIS A 129 -7.62 0.84 0.45
CA HIS A 129 -7.12 -0.53 0.39
C HIS A 129 -7.96 -1.42 -0.54
N ILE A 130 -9.29 -1.31 -0.51
CA ILE A 130 -10.18 -2.18 -1.34
C ILE A 130 -10.90 -1.46 -2.47
N GLY A 131 -10.93 -0.13 -2.44
CA GLY A 131 -11.63 0.73 -3.39
C GLY A 131 -12.96 1.30 -2.88
N GLN A 132 -13.33 2.48 -3.39
CA GLN A 132 -14.55 3.21 -3.05
C GLN A 132 -15.73 2.83 -3.96
N ASN A 133 -16.93 2.65 -3.40
CA ASN A 133 -18.19 2.55 -4.15
C ASN A 133 -18.83 3.94 -4.36
N GLY A 134 -18.10 4.83 -5.06
CA GLY A 134 -18.48 6.23 -5.29
C GLY A 134 -18.83 6.54 -6.74
N LYS A 135 -18.80 7.83 -7.11
CA LYS A 135 -19.10 8.33 -8.47
C LYS A 135 -18.21 7.73 -9.56
N LEU A 136 -16.99 7.34 -9.20
CA LEU A 136 -16.04 6.73 -10.13
C LEU A 136 -16.19 5.21 -10.21
N ALA A 137 -16.94 4.54 -9.35
CA ALA A 137 -17.12 3.09 -9.48
C ALA A 137 -17.91 2.77 -10.76
N ILE A 138 -17.41 1.82 -11.57
CA ILE A 138 -18.02 1.49 -12.86
C ILE A 138 -19.13 0.45 -12.66
N GLU A 139 -20.32 0.75 -13.14
CA GLU A 139 -21.38 -0.24 -13.33
C GLU A 139 -21.15 -0.98 -14.65
N LYS A 140 -21.21 -2.31 -14.60
CA LYS A 140 -21.03 -3.16 -15.78
C LYS A 140 -22.20 -4.12 -15.89
N VAL A 141 -22.83 -4.15 -17.05
CA VAL A 141 -23.96 -5.05 -17.33
C VAL A 141 -23.57 -6.50 -17.02
N GLY A 142 -24.41 -7.19 -16.25
CA GLY A 142 -24.19 -8.58 -15.85
C GLY A 142 -23.36 -8.77 -14.57
N LEU A 143 -22.90 -7.69 -13.91
CA LEU A 143 -22.27 -7.76 -12.59
C LEU A 143 -23.21 -7.19 -11.52
N ASP A 144 -23.30 -7.90 -10.39
CA ASP A 144 -24.05 -7.45 -9.20
C ASP A 144 -23.28 -6.44 -8.34
N TYR A 145 -22.03 -6.16 -8.72
CA TYR A 145 -21.12 -5.25 -8.03
C TYR A 145 -20.51 -4.27 -9.04
N LYS A 146 -20.07 -3.12 -8.54
CA LYS A 146 -19.35 -2.11 -9.31
C LYS A 146 -17.86 -2.40 -9.31
N LEU A 147 -17.19 -2.04 -10.40
CA LEU A 147 -15.74 -2.14 -10.53
C LEU A 147 -15.09 -0.90 -9.90
N THR A 148 -14.34 -1.14 -8.83
CA THR A 148 -13.48 -0.20 -8.10
C THR A 148 -12.41 -0.98 -7.33
N GLY A 149 -11.20 -0.44 -7.20
CA GLY A 149 -10.10 -1.10 -6.48
C GLY A 149 -9.94 -2.58 -6.83
N ILE A 150 -9.98 -3.46 -5.82
CA ILE A 150 -9.79 -4.92 -5.99
C ILE A 150 -10.85 -5.56 -6.90
N THR A 151 -12.10 -5.08 -6.86
CA THR A 151 -13.17 -5.64 -7.70
C THR A 151 -12.94 -5.34 -9.17
N HIS A 152 -12.29 -4.21 -9.48
CA HIS A 152 -11.87 -3.86 -10.85
C HIS A 152 -10.62 -4.64 -11.26
N VAL A 153 -9.62 -4.75 -10.37
CA VAL A 153 -8.43 -5.58 -10.64
C VAL A 153 -8.83 -7.03 -10.94
N GLY A 154 -9.74 -7.62 -10.16
CA GLY A 154 -10.26 -8.97 -10.39
C GLY A 154 -11.12 -9.14 -11.66
N ASN A 155 -11.54 -8.04 -12.29
CA ASN A 155 -12.16 -8.05 -13.61
C ASN A 155 -11.12 -8.00 -14.75
N LEU A 156 -9.94 -7.44 -14.48
CA LEU A 156 -8.87 -7.25 -15.45
C LEU A 156 -7.83 -8.40 -15.43
N LEU A 157 -7.62 -9.00 -14.26
CA LEU A 157 -6.65 -10.05 -14.00
C LEU A 157 -7.31 -11.26 -13.32
N ASN A 158 -6.82 -12.46 -13.62
CA ASN A 158 -7.28 -13.65 -12.92
C ASN A 158 -6.65 -13.72 -11.52
N ILE A 159 -7.48 -13.75 -10.48
CA ILE A 159 -7.06 -13.95 -9.08
C ILE A 159 -7.49 -15.34 -8.63
N SER A 160 -6.51 -16.22 -8.40
CA SER A 160 -6.76 -17.62 -8.05
C SER A 160 -7.33 -17.76 -6.64
N THR A 161 -6.66 -17.17 -5.64
CA THR A 161 -7.13 -17.13 -4.24
C THR A 161 -7.24 -15.69 -3.75
N LEU A 162 -8.43 -15.27 -3.33
CA LEU A 162 -8.65 -14.00 -2.65
C LEU A 162 -8.74 -14.25 -1.14
N ILE A 163 -7.92 -13.56 -0.35
CA ILE A 163 -7.86 -13.67 1.10
C ILE A 163 -8.27 -12.32 1.68
N ASP A 164 -9.20 -12.33 2.63
CA ASP A 164 -9.57 -11.13 3.37
C ASP A 164 -9.79 -11.42 4.86
N ARG A 165 -9.91 -10.37 5.67
CA ARG A 165 -10.07 -10.52 7.13
C ARG A 165 -11.44 -11.05 7.56
N GLY A 166 -12.46 -10.99 6.73
CA GLY A 166 -13.87 -11.18 7.11
C GLY A 166 -14.53 -12.43 6.54
N TYR A 167 -13.97 -13.08 5.52
CA TYR A 167 -14.59 -14.23 4.88
C TYR A 167 -14.72 -15.42 5.85
N PRO A 168 -15.85 -16.16 5.83
CA PRO A 168 -17.06 -15.92 5.04
C PRO A 168 -18.14 -15.11 5.79
N THR A 169 -17.94 -14.78 7.07
CA THR A 169 -19.02 -14.31 7.95
C THR A 169 -19.24 -12.81 7.90
N TYR A 170 -18.15 -12.05 7.80
CA TYR A 170 -18.13 -10.59 7.81
C TYR A 170 -18.96 -9.99 8.94
N ASP A 171 -18.63 -10.37 10.16
CA ASP A 171 -19.33 -9.99 11.39
C ASP A 171 -18.40 -9.42 12.47
N TYR A 172 -17.09 -9.36 12.23
CA TYR A 172 -16.11 -8.77 13.15
C TYR A 172 -15.71 -7.32 12.78
N PRO A 173 -15.64 -6.40 13.76
CA PRO A 173 -15.97 -6.60 15.18
C PRO A 173 -17.48 -6.63 15.43
N THR A 174 -18.28 -6.06 14.52
CA THR A 174 -19.74 -6.27 14.43
C THR A 174 -20.16 -6.20 12.96
N ALA A 175 -21.29 -6.84 12.61
CA ALA A 175 -21.87 -6.74 11.27
C ALA A 175 -22.16 -5.29 10.84
N ALA A 176 -22.51 -4.41 11.79
CA ALA A 176 -22.75 -2.99 11.52
C ALA A 176 -21.49 -2.26 11.03
N LYS A 177 -20.32 -2.59 11.58
CA LYS A 177 -19.03 -1.99 11.19
C LYS A 177 -18.58 -2.38 9.78
N VAL A 178 -19.10 -3.48 9.24
CA VAL A 178 -18.79 -3.98 7.90
C VAL A 178 -19.98 -3.86 6.93
N SER A 179 -20.79 -2.82 7.11
CA SER A 179 -21.98 -2.52 6.30
C SER A 179 -21.83 -1.33 5.36
N GLY A 180 -20.67 -0.64 5.38
CA GLY A 180 -20.39 0.50 4.49
C GLY A 180 -20.61 0.17 3.02
N ALA A 181 -21.00 1.16 2.21
CA ALA A 181 -21.38 0.94 0.81
C ALA A 181 -20.27 0.30 -0.05
N HIS A 182 -19.00 0.62 0.24
CA HIS A 182 -17.84 0.01 -0.41
C HIS A 182 -17.62 -1.44 0.02
N ILE A 183 -17.74 -1.73 1.32
CA ILE A 183 -17.66 -3.10 1.86
C ILE A 183 -18.81 -3.97 1.34
N SER A 184 -20.03 -3.42 1.26
CA SER A 184 -21.19 -4.12 0.70
C SER A 184 -20.98 -4.45 -0.79
N ASN A 185 -20.40 -3.52 -1.56
CA ASN A 185 -19.99 -3.79 -2.94
C ASN A 185 -18.94 -4.90 -3.05
N TYR A 186 -17.93 -4.85 -2.18
CA TYR A 186 -16.90 -5.88 -2.11
C TYR A 186 -17.48 -7.27 -1.79
N LYS A 187 -18.41 -7.37 -0.83
CA LYS A 187 -19.09 -8.64 -0.50
C LYS A 187 -19.86 -9.22 -1.69
N LEU A 188 -20.47 -8.37 -2.53
CA LEU A 188 -21.13 -8.82 -3.76
C LEU A 188 -20.13 -9.38 -4.78
N TYR A 189 -18.93 -8.80 -4.87
CA TYR A 189 -17.82 -9.36 -5.66
C TYR A 189 -17.36 -10.71 -5.13
N VAL A 190 -17.14 -10.86 -3.81
CA VAL A 190 -16.76 -12.15 -3.21
C VAL A 190 -17.84 -13.21 -3.45
N ALA A 191 -19.10 -12.88 -3.24
CA ALA A 191 -20.21 -13.80 -3.50
C ALA A 191 -20.30 -14.19 -4.98
N ALA A 192 -19.99 -13.28 -5.91
CA ALA A 192 -19.91 -13.59 -7.34
C ALA A 192 -18.76 -14.57 -7.63
N ARG A 193 -17.59 -14.37 -7.01
CA ARG A 193 -16.47 -15.32 -7.09
C ARG A 193 -16.85 -16.72 -6.59
N ASP A 194 -17.57 -16.82 -5.47
CA ASP A 194 -18.06 -18.12 -4.96
C ASP A 194 -18.99 -18.80 -5.97
N ARG A 195 -19.91 -18.04 -6.60
CA ARG A 195 -20.80 -18.55 -7.66
C ARG A 195 -20.04 -19.04 -8.90
N GLU A 196 -18.90 -18.42 -9.20
CA GLU A 196 -17.99 -18.80 -10.28
C GLU A 196 -17.05 -19.96 -9.91
N GLY A 197 -17.10 -20.46 -8.67
CA GLY A 197 -16.20 -21.51 -8.18
C GLY A 197 -14.76 -21.05 -7.94
N LYS A 198 -14.51 -19.74 -7.85
CA LYS A 198 -13.21 -19.18 -7.50
C LYS A 198 -12.96 -19.28 -5.99
N LYS A 199 -11.69 -19.36 -5.59
CA LYS A 199 -11.33 -19.53 -4.18
C LYS A 199 -11.33 -18.19 -3.44
N ASN A 200 -12.03 -18.17 -2.31
CA ASN A 200 -12.01 -17.11 -1.32
C ASN A 200 -11.66 -17.72 0.05
N GLU A 201 -10.88 -17.02 0.87
CA GLU A 201 -10.48 -17.49 2.19
C GLU A 201 -10.49 -16.36 3.22
N GLY A 202 -10.77 -16.71 4.47
CA GLY A 202 -10.53 -15.83 5.61
C GLY A 202 -9.06 -15.88 6.02
N PHE A 203 -8.49 -14.76 6.43
CA PHE A 203 -7.10 -14.70 6.91
C PHE A 203 -6.92 -15.54 8.18
N VAL A 204 -6.00 -16.52 8.16
CA VAL A 204 -5.75 -17.44 9.28
C VAL A 204 -4.50 -17.02 10.04
N ILE A 205 -4.69 -16.30 11.15
CA ILE A 205 -3.59 -15.83 12.01
C ILE A 205 -2.75 -17.03 12.49
N GLY A 206 -1.43 -16.90 12.40
CA GLY A 206 -0.45 -17.92 12.76
C GLY A 206 -0.11 -18.91 11.64
N SER A 207 -0.87 -18.94 10.54
CA SER A 207 -0.59 -19.83 9.41
C SER A 207 0.71 -19.45 8.69
N ASN A 208 1.48 -20.45 8.28
CA ASN A 208 2.55 -20.37 7.28
C ASN A 208 2.30 -21.24 6.04
N SER A 209 1.06 -21.69 5.85
CA SER A 209 0.69 -22.57 4.74
C SER A 209 -0.46 -22.02 3.89
N GLN A 210 -1.09 -20.93 4.33
CA GLN A 210 -2.15 -20.25 3.61
C GLN A 210 -1.60 -19.57 2.34
N ILE A 211 -0.55 -18.78 2.51
CA ILE A 211 0.23 -18.18 1.43
C ILE A 211 1.56 -18.93 1.37
N LYS A 212 1.86 -19.57 0.24
CA LYS A 212 3.06 -20.40 0.07
C LYS A 212 3.50 -20.40 -1.39
N LEU A 213 4.71 -20.87 -1.63
CA LEU A 213 5.23 -21.17 -2.95
C LEU A 213 4.41 -22.28 -3.62
N LEU A 214 4.02 -22.08 -4.87
CA LEU A 214 3.13 -22.97 -5.63
C LEU A 214 3.79 -23.63 -6.84
N LYS A 215 4.95 -23.14 -7.29
CA LYS A 215 5.59 -23.58 -8.54
C LYS A 215 6.77 -24.50 -8.24
N ASP A 216 7.71 -24.03 -7.42
CA ASP A 216 8.93 -24.78 -7.07
C ASP A 216 9.35 -24.52 -5.60
N PRO A 217 8.52 -24.94 -4.62
CA PRO A 217 8.83 -24.74 -3.20
C PRO A 217 10.12 -25.43 -2.75
N GLY A 218 10.49 -26.56 -3.37
CA GLY A 218 11.64 -27.37 -2.97
C GLY A 218 12.98 -26.66 -3.15
N SER A 219 13.06 -25.74 -4.11
CA SER A 219 14.26 -24.94 -4.38
C SER A 219 14.48 -23.79 -3.39
N TYR A 220 13.46 -23.43 -2.59
CA TYR A 220 13.50 -22.28 -1.67
C TYR A 220 13.00 -22.65 -0.26
N PRO A 221 13.66 -23.61 0.42
CA PRO A 221 13.18 -24.14 1.70
C PRO A 221 13.22 -23.13 2.85
N THR A 222 13.92 -22.00 2.69
CA THR A 222 14.02 -20.92 3.67
C THR A 222 13.00 -19.80 3.45
N PHE A 223 12.15 -19.90 2.41
CA PHE A 223 11.09 -18.93 2.17
C PHE A 223 9.84 -19.28 2.98
N GLU A 224 9.30 -18.31 3.71
CA GLU A 224 8.06 -18.43 4.47
C GLU A 224 7.24 -17.14 4.38
N VAL A 225 5.92 -17.27 4.24
CA VAL A 225 4.97 -16.19 4.55
C VAL A 225 4.22 -16.58 5.82
N ARG A 226 4.35 -15.78 6.87
CA ARG A 226 3.67 -15.97 8.16
C ARG A 226 2.59 -14.93 8.36
N ASN A 227 1.38 -15.39 8.66
CA ASN A 227 0.27 -14.52 9.08
C ASN A 227 0.45 -14.11 10.55
N ILE A 228 0.72 -12.85 10.83
CA ILE A 228 1.13 -12.37 12.17
C ILE A 228 -0.06 -11.85 12.99
N VAL A 229 -0.91 -11.01 12.42
CA VAL A 229 -1.95 -10.26 13.15
C VAL A 229 -3.17 -10.05 12.27
N GLY A 230 -4.37 -9.95 12.85
CA GLY A 230 -5.61 -9.60 12.14
C GLY A 230 -6.84 -9.73 13.05
N ASN A 231 -7.84 -8.87 12.88
CA ASN A 231 -9.08 -8.85 13.68
C ASN A 231 -8.85 -8.94 15.20
N GLY A 232 -7.87 -8.20 15.74
CA GLY A 232 -7.57 -8.24 17.16
C GLY A 232 -7.01 -9.59 17.66
N LYS A 233 -6.48 -10.43 16.77
CA LYS A 233 -5.75 -11.66 17.08
C LYS A 233 -4.32 -11.54 16.64
N ILE A 234 -3.42 -12.23 17.33
CA ILE A 234 -1.99 -12.24 17.02
C ILE A 234 -1.40 -13.64 17.18
N TRP A 235 -0.48 -14.01 16.31
CA TRP A 235 0.32 -15.24 16.42
C TRP A 235 1.14 -15.21 17.72
N THR A 236 1.38 -16.37 18.34
CA THR A 236 2.09 -16.44 19.62
C THR A 236 3.61 -16.56 19.50
N GLY A 237 4.13 -16.69 18.27
CA GLY A 237 5.55 -16.99 18.02
C GLY A 237 5.87 -18.48 17.98
N SER A 238 4.88 -19.37 18.15
CA SER A 238 5.09 -20.82 18.15
C SER A 238 3.98 -21.57 17.41
N GLY A 239 4.40 -22.51 16.55
CA GLY A 239 3.49 -23.29 15.71
C GLY A 239 2.56 -22.39 14.90
N THR A 240 1.27 -22.71 14.89
CA THR A 240 0.21 -21.91 14.25
C THR A 240 -0.76 -21.29 15.27
N THR A 241 -0.37 -21.20 16.54
CA THR A 241 -1.26 -20.75 17.61
C THR A 241 -1.42 -19.25 17.59
N ALA A 242 -2.65 -18.77 17.74
CA ALA A 242 -2.98 -17.36 17.89
C ALA A 242 -3.61 -17.09 19.26
N LYS A 243 -3.48 -15.86 19.74
CA LYS A 243 -4.15 -15.35 20.93
C LYS A 243 -5.01 -14.13 20.59
N GLU A 244 -6.11 -13.97 21.31
CA GLU A 244 -6.93 -12.77 21.27
C GLU A 244 -6.20 -11.62 21.99
N LEU A 245 -6.20 -10.43 21.39
CA LEU A 245 -5.81 -9.18 22.03
C LEU A 245 -7.03 -8.51 22.68
N VAL A 246 -8.19 -8.61 22.03
CA VAL A 246 -9.44 -8.00 22.50
C VAL A 246 -10.15 -8.95 23.48
N PRO A 247 -10.41 -8.55 24.73
CA PRO A 247 -11.12 -9.41 25.67
C PRO A 247 -12.59 -9.57 25.26
N SER A 248 -13.18 -10.73 25.57
CA SER A 248 -14.60 -11.01 25.31
C SER A 248 -15.56 -10.08 26.08
N THR A 249 -15.05 -9.39 27.11
CA THR A 249 -15.78 -8.41 27.92
C THR A 249 -15.70 -6.99 27.37
N ALA A 250 -15.00 -6.75 26.25
CA ALA A 250 -14.89 -5.42 25.65
C ALA A 250 -16.29 -4.87 25.31
N SER A 251 -16.57 -3.65 25.75
CA SER A 251 -17.82 -2.96 25.46
C SER A 251 -17.89 -2.51 24.00
N SER A 252 -19.07 -2.09 23.53
CA SER A 252 -19.24 -1.61 22.15
C SER A 252 -18.37 -0.40 21.81
N SER A 253 -18.05 0.47 22.78
CA SER A 253 -17.14 1.62 22.59
C SER A 253 -15.67 1.22 22.53
N GLU A 254 -15.34 0.01 22.97
CA GLU A 254 -13.96 -0.51 23.01
C GLU A 254 -13.70 -1.53 21.91
N GLN A 255 -14.61 -1.63 20.94
CA GLN A 255 -14.39 -2.43 19.73
C GLN A 255 -13.36 -1.76 18.82
N LEU A 256 -12.62 -2.60 18.10
CA LEU A 256 -11.64 -2.12 17.14
C LEU A 256 -12.29 -1.29 16.03
N ASN A 257 -11.58 -0.28 15.53
CA ASN A 257 -11.88 0.32 14.25
C ASN A 257 -11.33 -0.56 13.11
N GLU A 258 -11.63 -0.18 11.87
CA GLU A 258 -11.24 -0.95 10.69
C GLU A 258 -9.71 -1.09 10.58
N ASN A 259 -8.97 0.01 10.74
CA ASN A 259 -7.51 0.07 10.78
C ASN A 259 -6.90 -0.99 11.73
N ARG A 260 -7.37 -1.08 12.98
CA ARG A 260 -6.89 -2.08 13.96
C ARG A 260 -7.27 -3.52 13.63
N CYS A 261 -8.17 -3.74 12.68
CA CYS A 261 -8.50 -5.08 12.19
C CYS A 261 -7.55 -5.56 11.08
N SER A 262 -6.62 -4.72 10.62
CA SER A 262 -5.69 -5.03 9.53
C SER A 262 -4.95 -6.35 9.69
N CYS A 263 -4.92 -7.11 8.60
CA CYS A 263 -4.13 -8.33 8.48
C CYS A 263 -2.67 -8.00 8.18
N GLY A 264 -1.75 -8.58 8.95
CA GLY A 264 -0.31 -8.40 8.76
C GLY A 264 0.43 -9.68 8.49
N ILE A 265 1.33 -9.63 7.51
CA ILE A 265 2.19 -10.75 7.11
C ILE A 265 3.66 -10.41 7.31
N ARG A 266 4.43 -11.41 7.73
CA ARG A 266 5.90 -11.42 7.63
C ARG A 266 6.31 -12.32 6.47
N ILE A 267 7.23 -11.85 5.64
CA ILE A 267 7.87 -12.67 4.61
C ILE A 267 9.33 -12.85 5.05
N THR A 268 9.73 -14.09 5.23
CA THR A 268 11.12 -14.47 5.50
C THR A 268 11.70 -15.16 4.27
N TYR A 269 12.90 -14.80 3.85
CA TYR A 269 13.65 -15.51 2.82
C TYR A 269 15.12 -15.61 3.23
N GLY A 270 15.55 -16.76 3.74
CA GLY A 270 16.87 -16.88 4.35
C GLY A 270 17.03 -15.90 5.50
N ASN A 271 17.99 -14.98 5.37
CA ASN A 271 18.32 -13.96 6.38
C ASN A 271 17.49 -12.67 6.23
N PHE A 272 16.67 -12.57 5.18
CA PHE A 272 15.86 -11.40 4.89
C PHE A 272 14.47 -11.50 5.52
N ASP A 273 14.02 -10.42 6.17
CA ASP A 273 12.65 -10.25 6.66
C ASP A 273 11.98 -8.98 6.14
N TYR A 274 10.73 -9.13 5.68
CA TYR A 274 9.83 -8.05 5.29
C TYR A 274 8.53 -8.12 6.08
N PHE A 275 7.98 -6.96 6.47
CA PHE A 275 6.69 -6.88 7.16
C PHE A 275 5.76 -5.81 6.57
N SER A 276 4.48 -6.17 6.43
CA SER A 276 3.40 -5.24 6.09
C SER A 276 2.13 -5.64 6.84
N ALA A 277 1.44 -4.67 7.42
CA ALA A 277 0.22 -4.89 8.19
C ALA A 277 -0.86 -3.82 8.00
N GLY A 278 -0.93 -3.24 6.80
CA GLY A 278 -1.89 -2.18 6.48
C GLY A 278 -1.83 -1.08 7.52
N ASP A 279 -2.95 -0.87 8.20
CA ASP A 279 -3.16 0.31 9.03
C ASP A 279 -3.24 -0.02 10.52
N ILE A 280 -2.48 -1.03 11.00
CA ILE A 280 -2.41 -1.28 12.45
C ILE A 280 -1.92 -0.03 13.21
N LEU A 281 -2.45 0.15 14.43
CA LEU A 281 -2.22 1.35 15.25
C LEU A 281 -1.53 0.99 16.56
N GLY A 282 -0.82 1.95 17.16
CA GLY A 282 -0.02 1.70 18.38
C GLY A 282 0.27 2.90 19.27
N VAL A 283 -0.17 4.11 18.90
CA VAL A 283 0.03 5.31 19.73
C VAL A 283 -1.03 5.43 20.82
N GLU A 284 -2.31 5.22 20.48
CA GLU A 284 -3.38 5.17 21.47
C GLU A 284 -3.49 3.78 22.07
N LYS A 285 -3.32 3.69 23.41
CA LYS A 285 -3.19 2.44 24.16
C LYS A 285 -4.29 2.21 25.19
N ALA A 286 -5.36 3.00 25.16
CA ALA A 286 -6.46 2.91 26.11
C ALA A 286 -7.77 2.62 25.35
N PRO A 287 -8.43 1.47 25.59
CA PRO A 287 -7.97 0.34 26.42
C PRO A 287 -6.72 -0.35 25.85
N GLU A 288 -6.05 -1.21 26.63
CA GLU A 288 -4.73 -1.78 26.28
C GLU A 288 -4.69 -2.44 24.89
N TRP A 289 -5.78 -3.10 24.48
CA TRP A 289 -5.89 -3.78 23.18
C TRP A 289 -6.02 -2.84 21.98
N PHE A 290 -5.99 -1.52 22.18
CA PHE A 290 -5.85 -0.56 21.09
C PHE A 290 -4.41 -0.43 20.59
N ASP A 291 -3.44 -0.89 21.39
CA ASP A 291 -2.03 -1.00 20.98
C ASP A 291 -1.79 -2.34 20.28
N ILE A 292 -1.87 -2.33 18.95
CA ILE A 292 -1.60 -3.50 18.10
C ILE A 292 -0.10 -3.57 17.75
N GLU A 293 0.54 -2.42 17.56
CA GLU A 293 1.94 -2.37 17.14
C GLU A 293 2.90 -2.97 18.18
N THR A 294 2.73 -2.68 19.48
CA THR A 294 3.65 -3.18 20.51
C THR A 294 3.73 -4.70 20.57
N PRO A 295 2.62 -5.47 20.65
CA PRO A 295 2.70 -6.92 20.66
C PRO A 295 3.23 -7.49 19.33
N VAL A 296 2.95 -6.84 18.19
CA VAL A 296 3.50 -7.21 16.88
C VAL A 296 5.02 -7.03 16.86
N ALA A 297 5.53 -5.88 17.30
CA ALA A 297 6.95 -5.55 17.30
C ALA A 297 7.79 -6.56 18.09
N ARG A 298 7.27 -7.03 19.23
CA ARG A 298 7.93 -8.04 20.07
C ARG A 298 8.08 -9.39 19.36
N LEU A 299 7.16 -9.73 18.46
CA LEU A 299 7.18 -10.99 17.70
C LEU A 299 8.06 -10.90 16.46
N LEU A 300 8.07 -9.74 15.81
CA LEU A 300 8.89 -9.54 14.61
C LEU A 300 10.37 -9.56 14.95
N GLY A 301 10.79 -8.85 15.99
CA GLY A 301 12.21 -8.58 16.22
C GLY A 301 12.79 -7.77 15.06
N GLU A 302 14.11 -7.84 14.88
CA GLU A 302 14.79 -7.09 13.81
C GLU A 302 14.24 -7.52 12.43
N THR A 303 13.86 -6.53 11.61
CA THR A 303 13.25 -6.75 10.28
C THR A 303 13.92 -5.82 9.28
N ASP A 304 14.26 -6.29 8.08
CA ASP A 304 15.01 -5.49 7.11
C ASP A 304 14.17 -4.37 6.51
N VAL A 305 12.96 -4.71 6.07
CA VAL A 305 12.07 -3.79 5.37
C VAL A 305 10.68 -3.82 5.99
N VAL A 306 10.16 -2.66 6.37
CA VAL A 306 8.76 -2.51 6.81
C VAL A 306 8.01 -1.54 5.93
N VAL A 307 6.77 -1.88 5.62
CA VAL A 307 5.79 -0.89 5.16
C VAL A 307 5.32 -0.12 6.38
N ALA A 308 5.40 1.21 6.34
CA ALA A 308 4.99 2.03 7.45
C ALA A 308 3.49 1.85 7.70
N ASN A 309 3.14 1.45 8.93
CA ASN A 309 1.77 1.21 9.33
C ASN A 309 0.96 2.51 9.18
N HIS A 310 -0.25 2.38 8.63
CA HIS A 310 -1.18 3.49 8.42
C HIS A 310 -0.50 4.67 7.72
N HIS A 311 0.27 4.40 6.66
CA HIS A 311 0.94 5.42 5.83
C HIS A 311 1.88 6.35 6.63
N ALA A 312 2.39 5.90 7.77
CA ALA A 312 3.08 6.73 8.77
C ALA A 312 2.24 7.95 9.24
N TYR A 313 0.95 7.74 9.46
CA TYR A 313 0.05 8.68 10.10
C TYR A 313 0.37 8.84 11.60
N SER A 314 -0.30 9.78 12.28
CA SER A 314 0.07 10.22 13.63
C SER A 314 -0.21 9.20 14.75
N ASP A 315 -1.04 8.21 14.48
CA ASP A 315 -1.50 7.19 15.42
C ASP A 315 -0.76 5.85 15.31
N ALA A 316 0.20 5.77 14.38
CA ALA A 316 0.99 4.59 14.08
C ALA A 316 2.50 4.84 14.25
N MET A 317 3.28 3.80 13.95
CA MET A 317 4.72 3.71 14.06
C MET A 317 5.22 4.13 15.44
N CYS A 318 4.65 3.61 16.54
CA CYS A 318 5.00 4.04 17.89
C CYS A 318 6.47 3.74 18.27
N ASP A 319 7.00 4.43 19.31
CA ASP A 319 8.40 4.31 19.74
C ASP A 319 8.79 2.86 20.05
N THR A 320 7.89 2.11 20.70
CA THR A 320 8.10 0.69 21.03
C THR A 320 8.21 -0.16 19.78
N TYR A 321 7.40 0.12 18.75
CA TYR A 321 7.46 -0.59 17.49
C TYR A 321 8.82 -0.36 16.81
N ILE A 322 9.18 0.90 16.62
CA ILE A 322 10.42 1.28 15.94
C ILE A 322 11.66 0.74 16.67
N SER A 323 11.73 0.88 18.00
CA SER A 323 12.90 0.46 18.79
C SER A 323 13.11 -1.06 18.84
N GLN A 324 12.03 -1.86 18.68
CA GLN A 324 12.12 -3.32 18.67
C GLN A 324 12.35 -3.88 17.27
N VAL A 325 11.67 -3.32 16.26
CA VAL A 325 11.74 -3.82 14.88
C VAL A 325 13.02 -3.38 14.17
N LYS A 326 13.57 -2.22 14.56
CA LYS A 326 14.82 -1.65 14.03
C LYS A 326 14.98 -1.74 12.49
N PRO A 327 14.02 -1.27 11.68
CA PRO A 327 14.08 -1.40 10.24
C PRO A 327 15.33 -0.80 9.60
N GLN A 328 15.92 -1.49 8.62
CA GLN A 328 16.92 -0.87 7.73
C GLN A 328 16.23 0.05 6.71
N VAL A 329 15.02 -0.33 6.29
CA VAL A 329 14.24 0.40 5.28
C VAL A 329 12.79 0.54 5.72
N TYR A 330 12.27 1.76 5.59
CA TYR A 330 10.85 2.06 5.64
C TYR A 330 10.32 2.36 4.24
N VAL A 331 9.18 1.78 3.88
CA VAL A 331 8.42 2.11 2.67
C VAL A 331 7.08 2.72 3.09
N ILE A 332 6.78 3.92 2.60
CA ILE A 332 5.54 4.64 2.94
C ILE A 332 4.64 4.63 1.71
N PRO A 333 3.48 3.94 1.73
CA PRO A 333 2.43 4.17 0.74
C PRO A 333 1.87 5.57 0.98
N VAL A 334 1.97 6.47 0.00
CA VAL A 334 1.51 7.85 0.14
C VAL A 334 0.42 8.09 -0.88
N TRP A 335 -0.64 8.75 -0.43
CA TRP A 335 -1.73 9.18 -1.30
C TRP A 335 -2.30 10.56 -0.93
N ASP A 336 -1.94 11.14 0.22
CA ASP A 336 -2.35 12.50 0.59
C ASP A 336 -1.32 13.35 1.34
N TYR A 337 -1.75 14.59 1.60
CA TYR A 337 -1.06 15.60 2.37
C TYR A 337 -0.61 15.16 3.75
N TYR A 338 -1.30 14.25 4.43
CA TYR A 338 -0.99 13.84 5.79
C TYR A 338 -0.05 12.64 5.85
N HIS A 339 0.23 11.99 4.72
CA HIS A 339 1.11 10.84 4.64
C HIS A 339 2.52 11.23 4.15
N PRO A 340 3.58 11.06 4.96
CA PRO A 340 3.60 10.77 6.41
C PRO A 340 3.35 12.02 7.29
N GLN A 341 3.07 11.85 8.58
CA GLN A 341 2.99 12.97 9.56
C GLN A 341 4.39 13.36 10.07
N PRO A 342 4.66 14.64 10.45
CA PRO A 342 6.02 15.08 10.78
C PRO A 342 6.56 14.40 12.05
N ALA A 343 5.71 14.26 13.08
CA ALA A 343 6.09 13.59 14.32
C ALA A 343 6.42 12.11 14.10
N THR A 344 5.62 11.43 13.26
CA THR A 344 5.84 10.02 12.92
C THR A 344 7.11 9.83 12.11
N LEU A 345 7.35 10.65 11.09
CA LEU A 345 8.58 10.63 10.31
C LEU A 345 9.82 10.91 11.18
N SER A 346 9.75 11.91 12.05
CA SER A 346 10.85 12.24 12.96
C SER A 346 11.19 11.07 13.87
N ARG A 347 10.17 10.37 14.40
CA ARG A 347 10.33 9.17 15.21
C ARG A 347 10.97 8.02 14.43
N MET A 348 10.57 7.76 13.18
CA MET A 348 11.19 6.74 12.31
C MET A 348 12.68 7.03 12.05
N LEU A 349 13.07 8.31 12.05
CA LEU A 349 14.45 8.75 11.84
C LEU A 349 15.26 8.89 13.15
N PHE A 350 14.63 8.72 14.31
CA PHE A 350 15.22 9.05 15.60
C PHE A 350 16.18 7.95 16.07
N GLN A 351 17.49 8.19 15.91
CA GLN A 351 18.54 7.19 16.20
C GLN A 351 18.66 6.80 17.69
N THR A 352 18.04 7.55 18.60
CA THR A 352 17.95 7.14 20.01
C THR A 352 17.06 5.92 20.20
N LEU A 353 16.06 5.69 19.34
CA LEU A 353 15.22 4.49 19.40
C LEU A 353 15.99 3.24 18.98
N TYR A 354 16.87 3.36 17.99
CA TYR A 354 17.88 2.35 17.66
C TYR A 354 19.02 2.97 16.84
N PRO A 355 20.29 2.62 17.11
CA PRO A 355 21.45 3.12 16.37
C PRO A 355 21.53 2.47 14.97
N GLY A 356 22.41 2.98 14.10
CA GLY A 356 22.65 2.44 12.76
C GLY A 356 22.21 3.37 11.64
N GLU A 357 22.24 2.91 10.39
CA GLU A 357 21.64 3.62 9.25
C GLU A 357 20.21 3.13 9.00
N ARG A 358 19.39 3.99 8.38
CA ARG A 358 18.02 3.67 7.97
C ARG A 358 17.62 4.54 6.79
N SER A 359 16.89 3.99 5.84
CA SER A 359 16.39 4.71 4.67
C SER A 359 14.87 4.78 4.65
N VAL A 360 14.32 5.89 4.16
CA VAL A 360 12.88 6.10 4.03
C VAL A 360 12.54 6.33 2.57
N PHE A 361 11.65 5.52 2.03
CA PHE A 361 11.15 5.61 0.66
C PHE A 361 9.64 5.87 0.68
N ALA A 362 9.14 6.55 -0.33
CA ALA A 362 7.71 6.88 -0.44
C ALA A 362 7.19 6.51 -1.82
N ALA A 363 6.06 5.81 -1.85
CA ALA A 363 5.37 5.43 -3.09
C ALA A 363 4.51 6.57 -3.63
N GLY A 364 5.14 7.72 -3.88
CA GLY A 364 4.49 8.98 -4.21
C GLY A 364 4.65 10.03 -3.11
N MET A 365 4.39 11.29 -3.44
CA MET A 365 4.28 12.43 -2.52
C MET A 365 3.45 13.54 -3.20
N VAL A 366 2.78 14.37 -2.41
CA VAL A 366 2.25 15.69 -2.84
C VAL A 366 3.27 16.79 -2.60
N ASP A 367 3.19 17.90 -3.35
CA ASP A 367 4.21 18.97 -3.29
C ASP A 367 4.31 19.59 -1.89
N SER A 368 3.16 19.78 -1.24
CA SER A 368 3.09 20.36 0.10
C SER A 368 3.62 19.45 1.21
N ASN A 369 3.82 18.13 0.97
CA ASN A 369 4.51 17.27 1.92
C ASN A 369 5.93 17.80 2.18
N ARG A 370 6.63 18.26 1.12
CA ARG A 370 8.04 18.71 1.23
C ARG A 370 8.17 19.89 2.18
N SER A 371 7.27 20.87 2.09
CA SER A 371 7.26 22.01 3.00
C SER A 371 6.83 21.64 4.42
N ARG A 372 5.81 20.76 4.58
CA ARG A 372 5.28 20.39 5.90
C ARG A 372 6.27 19.55 6.72
N LEU A 373 7.03 18.67 6.07
CA LEU A 373 7.93 17.72 6.73
C LEU A 373 9.29 18.34 7.11
N GLY A 374 9.63 19.52 6.57
CA GLY A 374 10.88 20.22 6.87
C GLY A 374 12.12 19.37 6.56
N GLU A 375 13.14 19.50 7.41
CA GLU A 375 14.42 18.80 7.26
C GLU A 375 14.30 17.28 7.25
N ASP A 376 13.38 16.71 8.02
CA ASP A 376 13.16 15.26 8.02
C ASP A 376 12.57 14.79 6.68
N GLY A 377 11.75 15.62 6.03
CA GLY A 377 11.23 15.36 4.68
C GLY A 377 12.32 15.27 3.61
N LEU A 378 13.44 15.97 3.77
CA LEU A 378 14.58 15.90 2.85
C LEU A 378 15.31 14.56 2.90
N LYS A 379 15.09 13.74 3.94
CA LYS A 379 15.69 12.40 4.09
C LYS A 379 14.89 11.31 3.37
N ILE A 380 13.66 11.61 2.93
CA ILE A 380 12.88 10.71 2.10
C ILE A 380 13.55 10.65 0.72
N LYS A 381 13.85 9.44 0.25
CA LYS A 381 14.40 9.22 -1.10
C LYS A 381 13.41 9.71 -2.17
N PRO A 382 13.85 9.94 -3.43
CA PRO A 382 12.94 10.32 -4.50
C PRO A 382 11.69 9.41 -4.53
N ALA A 383 10.52 10.00 -4.75
CA ALA A 383 9.26 9.29 -4.76
C ALA A 383 9.00 8.64 -6.13
N GLY A 384 8.30 7.51 -6.14
CA GLY A 384 7.95 6.75 -7.35
C GLY A 384 7.43 5.36 -6.97
N HIS A 385 7.40 4.40 -7.88
CA HIS A 385 7.17 3.00 -7.48
C HIS A 385 8.39 2.51 -6.68
N VAL A 386 8.20 1.93 -5.50
CA VAL A 386 9.31 1.43 -4.67
C VAL A 386 9.41 -0.07 -4.84
N VAL A 387 10.57 -0.58 -5.25
CA VAL A 387 10.81 -2.02 -5.43
C VAL A 387 11.88 -2.49 -4.48
N THR A 388 11.56 -3.47 -3.65
CA THR A 388 12.53 -4.25 -2.87
C THR A 388 12.84 -5.53 -3.64
N ARG A 389 14.07 -5.66 -4.12
CA ARG A 389 14.59 -6.91 -4.70
C ARG A 389 15.47 -7.60 -3.69
N VAL A 390 15.14 -8.84 -3.38
CA VAL A 390 15.94 -9.72 -2.54
C VAL A 390 16.62 -10.75 -3.43
N TYR A 391 17.94 -10.86 -3.29
CA TYR A 391 18.75 -11.77 -4.10
C TYR A 391 18.64 -13.23 -3.60
N PRO A 392 19.02 -14.23 -4.42
CA PRO A 392 18.82 -15.63 -4.08
C PRO A 392 19.46 -16.00 -2.74
N GLY A 393 18.68 -16.68 -1.90
CA GLY A 393 19.07 -17.05 -0.54
C GLY A 393 18.87 -15.94 0.51
N GLY A 394 18.55 -14.72 0.09
CA GLY A 394 18.16 -13.63 0.98
C GLY A 394 19.25 -13.05 1.88
N GLU A 395 20.52 -13.27 1.54
CA GLU A 395 21.67 -12.65 2.22
C GLU A 395 21.77 -11.13 1.99
N LYS A 396 21.20 -10.66 0.88
CA LYS A 396 21.23 -9.27 0.48
C LYS A 396 19.96 -8.87 -0.27
N PHE A 397 19.65 -7.59 -0.21
CA PHE A 397 18.57 -6.96 -0.95
C PHE A 397 18.98 -5.58 -1.47
N GLN A 398 18.17 -5.00 -2.34
CA GLN A 398 18.38 -3.68 -2.92
C GLN A 398 17.03 -2.98 -3.09
N ILE A 399 17.01 -1.67 -2.87
CA ILE A 399 15.81 -0.85 -3.08
C ILE A 399 15.98 -0.02 -4.35
N PHE A 400 14.94 -0.01 -5.17
CA PHE A 400 14.82 0.81 -6.36
C PHE A 400 13.61 1.74 -6.23
N VAL A 401 13.71 2.92 -6.83
CA VAL A 401 12.57 3.80 -7.09
C VAL A 401 12.45 3.91 -8.59
N LEU A 402 11.30 3.50 -9.14
CA LEU A 402 10.99 3.59 -10.56
C LEU A 402 10.08 4.77 -10.84
N ASN A 403 10.19 5.34 -12.02
CA ASN A 403 9.37 6.47 -12.44
C ASN A 403 7.88 6.07 -12.48
N ASP A 404 7.05 6.81 -11.75
CA ASP A 404 5.59 6.64 -11.67
C ASP A 404 4.83 7.56 -12.64
N ARG A 405 5.54 8.34 -13.47
CA ARG A 405 4.98 9.35 -14.39
C ARG A 405 4.88 8.88 -15.83
N ASN A 406 5.40 7.71 -16.16
CA ASN A 406 5.32 7.13 -17.49
C ASN A 406 5.22 5.60 -17.41
N GLU A 407 5.08 4.96 -18.56
CA GLU A 407 4.95 3.51 -18.69
C GLU A 407 6.29 2.80 -18.98
N ALA A 408 7.40 3.55 -18.98
CA ALA A 408 8.75 3.03 -19.22
C ALA A 408 9.45 2.60 -17.91
N TYR A 409 9.03 3.13 -16.76
CA TYR A 409 9.48 2.73 -15.43
C TYR A 409 11.01 2.81 -15.24
N GLU A 410 11.67 3.84 -15.79
CA GLU A 410 13.10 4.04 -15.55
C GLU A 410 13.43 4.18 -14.06
N ILE A 411 14.62 3.75 -13.67
CA ILE A 411 15.13 3.90 -12.31
C ILE A 411 15.43 5.38 -12.04
N LEU A 412 14.70 5.96 -11.09
CA LEU A 412 14.97 7.29 -10.52
C LEU A 412 16.04 7.25 -9.43
N TYR A 413 16.07 6.14 -8.68
CA TYR A 413 17.02 5.94 -7.59
C TYR A 413 17.24 4.44 -7.35
N LYS A 414 18.45 4.07 -6.96
CA LYS A 414 18.75 2.73 -6.45
C LYS A 414 19.77 2.81 -5.31
N THR A 415 19.64 1.94 -4.33
CA THR A 415 20.67 1.75 -3.29
C THR A 415 21.83 0.91 -3.84
N GLY A 416 22.92 0.79 -3.06
CA GLY A 416 23.77 -0.40 -3.19
C GLY A 416 23.06 -1.65 -2.66
N GLU A 417 23.70 -2.80 -2.79
CA GLU A 417 23.25 -4.02 -2.08
C GLU A 417 23.37 -3.81 -0.56
N ILE A 418 22.28 -4.06 0.16
CA ILE A 418 22.19 -4.00 1.61
C ILE A 418 22.23 -5.44 2.11
N LYS A 419 23.03 -5.69 3.16
CA LYS A 419 23.08 -7.01 3.81
C LYS A 419 21.84 -7.18 4.69
N SER A 420 21.19 -8.33 4.62
CA SER A 420 20.08 -8.66 5.52
C SER A 420 20.57 -8.88 6.97
N ASN A 421 19.72 -8.57 7.95
CA ASN A 421 20.12 -8.48 9.36
C ASN A 421 20.13 -9.81 10.13
N ASN A 422 19.36 -10.82 9.73
CA ASN A 422 19.14 -12.03 10.54
C ASN A 422 20.06 -13.21 10.23
#